data_AF-A0A969U1I4-F1
#
_entry.id   AF-A0A969U1I4-F1
#
_cell.length_a   1.000
_cell.length_b   1.000
_cell.length_c   1.000
_cell.angle_alpha   90.00
_cell.angle_beta   90.00
_cell.angle_gamma   90.00
#
_symmetry.space_group_name_H-M   'P 1'
#
loop_
_entity.id
_entity.type
_entity.pdbx_description
1 polymer ?
#
loop_
_entity_poly.entity_id
_entity_poly.type
_entity_poly.pdbx_seq_one_letter_code
_entity_poly.pdbx_strand_id
1 'polypeptide(L)'
;MNPTPEMRQLMRYPNLEMDATLAELVAQTPHFHLPVIGGADLRDQPQTLMAQSRIPIVPSIFGFTSFDGGGTLAGAGYTPQTFMARFADPAAIRAQYATDFAVSELQGAERVFGDRRYGLSARAAARAITANGGSAWLFYVTGPTNGDAGVRHGAYYRQLFSEHATRPLPLGQYLLNFARTGQINVAGLPNWPMHDARTDQSMVFDPVPQSSTGGAKRP
;
A
#
# COMPACT_ATOMS: atom_id res chain seq x y z
N MET A 1 -7.60 14.59 12.66
CA MET A 1 -7.65 15.85 13.45
C MET A 1 -6.64 16.79 12.82
N ASN A 2 -7.02 18.02 12.46
CA ASN A 2 -6.05 18.97 11.93
C ASN A 2 -5.10 19.39 13.07
N PRO A 3 -3.78 19.40 12.85
CA PRO A 3 -2.83 19.82 13.87
C PRO A 3 -3.04 21.29 14.22
N THR A 4 -2.86 21.63 15.50
CA THR A 4 -2.93 23.02 15.98
C THR A 4 -1.83 23.88 15.34
N PRO A 5 -1.93 25.23 15.37
CA PRO A 5 -0.83 26.11 14.97
C PRO A 5 0.51 25.76 15.64
N GLU A 6 0.51 25.39 16.92
CA GLU A 6 1.69 24.98 17.69
C GLU A 6 2.24 23.66 17.17
N MET A 7 1.38 22.67 16.91
CA MET A 7 1.78 21.41 16.27
C MET A 7 2.35 21.67 14.86
N ARG A 8 1.85 22.66 14.12
CA ARG A 8 2.39 23.06 12.81
C ARG A 8 3.78 23.68 12.87
N GLN A 9 4.14 24.34 13.96
CA GLN A 9 5.51 24.82 14.14
C GLN A 9 6.49 23.67 14.40
N LEU A 10 6.07 22.62 15.12
CA LEU A 10 6.87 21.41 15.35
C LEU A 10 7.00 20.51 14.11
N MET A 11 6.12 20.68 13.12
CA MET A 11 6.18 19.96 11.84
C MET A 11 7.11 20.64 10.81
N ARG A 12 7.63 21.83 11.13
CA ARG A 12 8.84 22.32 10.43
C ARG A 12 9.98 21.46 10.95
N TYR A 13 10.76 20.87 10.04
CA TYR A 13 11.99 20.20 10.44
C TYR A 13 12.77 21.16 11.33
N PRO A 14 13.09 20.80 12.59
CA PRO A 14 14.11 21.54 13.31
C PRO A 14 15.35 21.56 12.41
N ASN A 15 16.15 22.63 12.52
CA ASN A 15 17.45 22.63 11.84
C ASN A 15 18.14 21.31 12.20
N LEU A 16 18.43 20.48 11.20
CA LEU A 16 19.16 19.24 11.43
C LEU A 16 20.49 19.65 12.08
N GLU A 17 20.77 19.11 13.26
CA GLU A 17 22.05 19.30 13.93
C GLU A 17 23.13 18.70 13.03
N MET A 18 23.84 19.56 12.29
CA MET A 18 24.80 19.14 11.26
C MET A 18 26.05 18.47 11.85
N ASP A 19 26.19 18.50 13.17
CA ASP A 19 27.21 17.83 13.98
C ASP A 19 26.76 16.49 14.57
N ALA A 20 25.49 16.11 14.45
CA ALA A 20 25.00 14.80 14.87
C ALA A 20 25.52 13.68 13.94
N THR A 21 25.80 12.52 14.51
CA THR A 21 26.13 11.31 13.75
C THR A 21 24.92 10.83 12.94
N LEU A 22 25.16 10.04 11.89
CA LEU A 22 24.07 9.43 11.12
C LEU A 22 23.11 8.61 12.01
N ALA A 23 23.64 7.93 13.04
CA ALA A 23 22.83 7.17 13.99
C ALA A 23 21.91 8.08 14.82
N GLU A 24 22.42 9.22 15.28
CA GLU A 24 21.65 10.22 16.03
C GLU A 24 20.58 10.88 15.15
N LEU A 25 20.91 11.22 13.90
CA LEU A 25 19.95 11.78 12.95
C LEU A 25 18.83 10.79 12.62
N VAL A 26 19.14 9.50 12.43
CA VAL A 26 18.12 8.44 12.20
C VAL A 26 17.26 8.24 13.44
N ALA A 27 17.83 8.31 14.65
CA ALA A 27 17.09 8.15 15.90
C ALA A 27 16.10 9.30 16.16
N GLN A 28 16.32 10.49 15.58
CA GLN A 28 15.40 11.63 15.68
C GLN A 28 14.12 11.44 14.85
N THR A 29 14.10 10.50 13.91
CA THR A 29 12.97 10.20 13.03
C THR A 29 12.62 8.71 13.08
N PRO A 30 12.27 8.14 14.25
CA PRO A 30 12.15 6.70 14.42
C PRO A 30 10.93 6.11 13.70
N HIS A 31 10.02 6.97 13.21
CA HIS A 31 8.76 6.60 12.59
C HIS A 31 8.51 7.42 11.31
N PHE A 32 7.53 6.97 10.52
CA PHE A 32 7.15 7.65 9.29
C PHE A 32 6.76 9.12 9.52
N HIS A 33 7.27 9.98 8.65
CA HIS A 33 6.74 11.33 8.45
C HIS A 33 5.59 11.26 7.44
N LEU A 34 4.44 11.82 7.79
CA LEU A 34 3.23 11.79 6.96
C LEU A 34 2.87 13.20 6.49
N PRO A 35 2.29 13.35 5.28
CA PRO A 35 1.75 14.63 4.83
C PRO A 35 0.70 15.17 5.80
N VAL A 36 0.67 16.50 5.93
CA VAL A 36 -0.26 17.23 6.79
C VAL A 36 -1.39 17.79 5.95
N ILE A 37 -2.63 17.49 6.35
CA ILE A 37 -3.83 18.05 5.73
C ILE A 37 -4.19 19.42 6.33
N GLY A 38 -5.03 20.19 5.63
CA GLY A 38 -5.50 21.51 6.05
C GLY A 38 -4.57 22.67 5.67
N GLY A 39 -3.52 22.41 4.89
CA GLY A 39 -2.66 23.42 4.27
C GLY A 39 -3.16 23.84 2.89
N ALA A 40 -2.48 24.79 2.26
CA ALA A 40 -2.80 25.24 0.90
C ALA A 40 -2.61 24.13 -0.15
N ASP A 41 -1.58 23.29 0.05
CA ASP A 41 -1.18 22.23 -0.89
C ASP A 41 -1.99 20.93 -0.72
N LEU A 42 -2.36 20.59 0.52
CA LEU A 42 -3.17 19.42 0.84
C LEU A 42 -4.31 19.82 1.77
N ARG A 43 -5.45 20.18 1.18
CA ARG A 43 -6.58 20.78 1.91
C ARG A 43 -7.39 19.79 2.72
N ASP A 44 -7.38 18.52 2.33
CA ASP A 44 -8.16 17.44 2.95
C ASP A 44 -7.47 16.08 2.71
N GLN A 45 -8.04 15.00 3.24
CA GLN A 45 -7.60 13.63 2.99
C GLN A 45 -7.64 13.33 1.48
N PRO A 46 -6.56 12.80 0.87
CA PRO A 46 -6.52 12.47 -0.56
C PRO A 46 -7.69 11.57 -0.99
N GLN A 47 -8.07 10.60 -0.16
CA GLN A 47 -9.21 9.72 -0.44
C GLN A 47 -10.54 10.47 -0.52
N THR A 48 -10.75 11.46 0.36
CA THR A 48 -11.95 12.31 0.34
C THR A 48 -11.97 13.18 -0.91
N LEU A 49 -10.82 13.77 -1.28
CA LEU A 49 -10.72 14.57 -2.50
C LEU A 49 -10.97 13.73 -3.76
N MET A 50 -10.44 12.50 -3.82
CA MET A 50 -10.72 11.53 -4.89
C MET A 50 -12.21 11.18 -4.96
N ALA A 51 -12.82 10.81 -3.84
CA ALA A 51 -14.23 10.42 -3.79
C ALA A 51 -15.18 11.54 -4.23
N GLN A 52 -14.80 12.80 -3.98
CA GLN A 52 -15.57 13.99 -4.34
C GLN A 52 -15.23 14.57 -5.72
N SER A 53 -14.40 13.90 -6.53
CA SER A 53 -13.91 14.46 -7.81
C SER A 53 -13.24 15.84 -7.67
N ARG A 54 -12.59 16.10 -6.54
CA ARG A 54 -11.86 17.35 -6.26
C ARG A 54 -10.37 17.26 -6.62
N ILE A 55 -9.97 16.17 -7.26
CA ILE A 55 -8.70 16.06 -7.98
C ILE A 55 -8.97 15.62 -9.42
N PRO A 56 -8.06 15.91 -10.37
CA PRO A 56 -8.17 15.40 -11.73
C PRO A 56 -8.29 13.88 -11.74
N ILE A 57 -9.31 13.37 -12.43
CA ILE A 57 -9.51 11.94 -12.66
C ILE A 57 -8.68 11.55 -13.88
N VAL A 58 -7.60 10.80 -13.64
CA VAL A 58 -6.70 10.28 -14.68
C VAL A 58 -6.63 8.76 -14.61
N PRO A 59 -6.39 8.06 -15.73
CA PRO A 59 -6.10 6.64 -15.72
C PRO A 59 -5.02 6.31 -14.67
N SER A 60 -5.32 5.39 -13.75
CA SER A 60 -4.49 5.17 -12.55
C SER A 60 -4.27 3.69 -12.25
N ILE A 61 -3.10 3.35 -11.71
CA ILE A 61 -2.76 2.00 -11.28
C ILE A 61 -2.45 2.04 -9.79
N PHE A 62 -3.09 1.15 -9.03
CA PHE A 62 -2.89 0.99 -7.60
C PHE A 62 -2.48 -0.44 -7.28
N GLY A 63 -1.79 -0.64 -6.17
CA GLY A 63 -1.52 -1.99 -5.73
C GLY A 63 -0.86 -2.05 -4.36
N PHE A 64 -0.70 -3.29 -3.93
CA PHE A 64 -0.23 -3.68 -2.61
C PHE A 64 0.40 -5.07 -2.70
N THR A 65 1.08 -5.49 -1.65
CA THR A 65 1.78 -6.78 -1.58
C THR A 65 1.14 -7.67 -0.51
N SER A 66 1.40 -8.98 -0.59
CA SER A 66 0.79 -9.95 0.31
C SER A 66 1.16 -9.78 1.76
N PHE A 67 2.28 -9.12 2.07
CA PHE A 67 2.73 -8.88 3.44
C PHE A 67 3.29 -7.46 3.65
N ASP A 68 2.55 -6.46 3.16
CA ASP A 68 2.91 -5.04 3.24
C ASP A 68 3.22 -4.54 4.66
N GLY A 69 2.64 -5.17 5.69
CA GLY A 69 2.90 -4.79 7.08
C GLY A 69 4.26 -5.21 7.62
N GLY A 70 4.95 -6.13 6.94
CA GLY A 70 6.25 -6.67 7.36
C GLY A 70 7.30 -5.57 7.50
N GLY A 71 7.60 -5.17 8.75
CA GLY A 71 8.46 -4.04 9.09
C GLY A 71 7.79 -2.66 9.07
N THR A 72 6.69 -2.47 8.32
CA THR A 72 6.02 -1.15 8.24
C THR A 72 5.10 -0.88 9.44
N LEU A 73 4.64 -1.91 10.15
CA LEU A 73 3.93 -1.76 11.43
C LEU A 73 4.79 -0.99 12.45
N ALA A 74 6.02 -1.45 12.65
CA ALA A 74 6.99 -0.81 13.53
C ALA A 74 7.43 0.57 12.99
N GLY A 75 7.65 0.69 11.67
CA GLY A 75 7.94 1.98 11.03
C GLY A 75 6.82 3.02 11.22
N ALA A 76 5.58 2.59 11.44
CA ALA A 76 4.46 3.47 11.79
C ALA A 76 4.32 3.76 13.31
N GLY A 77 5.26 3.28 14.13
CA GLY A 77 5.31 3.53 15.57
C GLY A 77 4.40 2.65 16.40
N TYR A 78 3.95 1.51 15.87
CA TYR A 78 3.12 0.57 16.63
C TYR A 78 3.89 -0.68 17.07
N THR A 79 3.50 -1.20 18.22
CA THR A 79 3.71 -2.60 18.57
C THR A 79 2.46 -3.40 18.17
N PRO A 80 2.52 -4.73 18.07
CA PRO A 80 1.34 -5.56 17.85
C PRO A 80 0.20 -5.23 18.83
N GLN A 81 0.53 -5.05 20.12
CA GLN A 81 -0.44 -4.76 21.17
C GLN A 81 -1.09 -3.39 20.98
N THR A 82 -0.29 -2.34 20.77
CA THR A 82 -0.84 -0.97 20.63
C THR A 82 -1.62 -0.79 19.34
N PHE A 83 -1.26 -1.50 18.26
CA PHE A 83 -2.05 -1.50 17.03
C PHE A 83 -3.36 -2.26 17.20
N MET A 84 -3.33 -3.47 17.75
CA MET A 84 -4.53 -4.30 17.88
C MET A 84 -5.56 -3.69 18.85
N ALA A 85 -5.12 -2.96 19.87
CA ALA A 85 -5.99 -2.22 20.78
C ALA A 85 -6.82 -1.11 20.09
N ARG A 86 -6.52 -0.75 18.84
CA ARG A 86 -7.27 0.27 18.06
C ARG A 86 -8.53 -0.27 17.42
N PHE A 87 -8.73 -1.58 17.41
CA PHE A 87 -9.95 -2.20 16.89
C PHE A 87 -10.99 -2.30 17.99
N ALA A 88 -12.26 -2.06 17.65
CA ALA A 88 -13.36 -2.20 18.60
C ALA A 88 -13.52 -3.65 19.09
N ASP A 89 -13.23 -4.61 18.22
CA ASP A 89 -13.20 -6.04 18.54
C ASP A 89 -11.89 -6.69 18.03
N PRO A 90 -10.81 -6.62 18.82
CA PRO A 90 -9.54 -7.24 18.45
C PRO A 90 -9.63 -8.77 18.34
N ALA A 91 -10.57 -9.42 19.04
CA ALA A 91 -10.73 -10.86 19.02
C ALA A 91 -11.31 -11.34 17.68
N ALA A 92 -12.32 -10.64 17.15
CA ALA A 92 -12.86 -10.92 15.82
C ALA A 92 -11.79 -10.75 14.73
N ILE A 93 -10.96 -9.70 14.82
CA ILE A 93 -9.85 -9.52 13.87
C ILE A 93 -8.86 -10.68 13.99
N ARG A 94 -8.45 -11.07 15.21
CA ARG A 94 -7.56 -12.23 15.40
C ARG A 94 -8.12 -13.52 14.79
N ALA A 95 -9.43 -13.75 14.92
CA ALA A 95 -10.08 -14.92 14.33
C ALA A 95 -10.00 -14.93 12.79
N GLN A 96 -10.14 -13.78 12.13
CA GLN A 96 -10.00 -13.66 10.66
C GLN A 96 -8.57 -13.92 10.18
N TYR A 97 -7.58 -13.62 11.02
CA TYR A 97 -6.15 -13.76 10.75
C TYR A 97 -5.51 -14.91 11.55
N ALA A 98 -6.31 -15.90 11.96
CA ALA A 98 -5.88 -16.93 12.90
C ALA A 98 -4.62 -17.69 12.44
N THR A 99 -4.47 -17.92 11.13
CA THR A 99 -3.27 -18.57 10.57
C THR A 99 -1.99 -17.77 10.80
N ASP A 100 -2.05 -16.44 10.73
CA ASP A 100 -0.88 -15.59 10.94
C ASP A 100 -0.60 -15.40 12.44
N PHE A 101 -1.64 -15.24 13.25
CA PHE A 101 -1.51 -15.16 14.72
C PHE A 101 -1.04 -16.48 15.35
N ALA A 102 -1.33 -17.62 14.72
CA ALA A 102 -0.81 -18.92 15.16
C ALA A 102 0.72 -19.03 14.97
N VAL A 103 1.31 -18.27 14.04
CA VAL A 103 2.77 -18.22 13.87
C VAL A 103 3.39 -17.27 14.90
N SER A 104 2.92 -16.04 14.98
CA SER A 104 3.32 -15.09 16.02
C SER A 104 2.38 -13.88 16.11
N GLU A 105 2.38 -13.23 17.26
CA GLU A 105 1.72 -11.93 17.47
C GLU A 105 2.16 -10.87 16.47
N LEU A 106 3.47 -10.83 16.16
CA LEU A 106 4.03 -9.88 15.21
C LEU A 106 3.51 -10.14 13.80
N GLN A 107 3.59 -11.37 13.31
CA GLN A 107 3.13 -11.69 11.95
C GLN A 107 1.63 -11.43 11.77
N GLY A 108 0.82 -11.80 12.75
CA GLY A 108 -0.63 -11.51 12.74
C GLY A 108 -0.91 -10.00 12.65
N ALA A 109 -0.28 -9.20 13.52
CA ALA A 109 -0.46 -7.76 13.51
C ALA A 109 0.09 -7.09 12.23
N GLU A 110 1.22 -7.55 11.71
CA GLU A 110 1.77 -7.07 10.43
C GLU A 110 0.83 -7.40 9.28
N ARG A 111 0.24 -8.60 9.22
CA ARG A 111 -0.75 -8.93 8.17
C ARG A 111 -1.94 -7.96 8.21
N VAL A 112 -2.54 -7.79 9.38
CA VAL A 112 -3.68 -6.88 9.59
C VAL A 112 -3.31 -5.44 9.22
N PHE A 113 -2.11 -5.00 9.60
CA PHE A 113 -1.64 -3.65 9.31
C PHE A 113 -1.44 -3.42 7.81
N GLY A 114 -0.82 -4.38 7.12
CA GLY A 114 -0.63 -4.35 5.67
C GLY A 114 -1.94 -4.21 4.91
N ASP A 115 -2.90 -5.07 5.23
CA ASP A 115 -4.23 -5.07 4.60
C ASP A 115 -4.95 -3.75 4.86
N ARG A 116 -4.96 -3.26 6.11
CA ARG A 116 -5.65 -2.02 6.47
C ARG A 116 -4.99 -0.78 5.88
N ARG A 117 -3.66 -0.69 5.90
CA ARG A 117 -2.93 0.52 5.48
C ARG A 117 -2.76 0.60 3.97
N TYR A 118 -2.44 -0.51 3.32
CA TYR A 118 -2.07 -0.53 1.91
C TYR A 118 -3.16 -1.15 1.04
N GLY A 119 -3.62 -2.36 1.37
CA GLY A 119 -4.64 -3.07 0.61
C GLY A 119 -5.96 -2.30 0.51
N LEU A 120 -6.53 -1.92 1.66
CA LEU A 120 -7.77 -1.16 1.73
C LEU A 120 -7.63 0.23 1.07
N SER A 121 -6.49 0.90 1.25
CA SER A 121 -6.24 2.21 0.64
C SER A 121 -6.16 2.14 -0.87
N ALA A 122 -5.45 1.14 -1.42
CA ALA A 122 -5.35 0.91 -2.86
C ALA A 122 -6.72 0.60 -3.49
N ARG A 123 -7.51 -0.26 -2.82
CA ARG A 123 -8.89 -0.55 -3.23
C ARG A 123 -9.77 0.68 -3.17
N ALA A 124 -9.71 1.45 -2.08
CA ALA A 124 -10.52 2.65 -1.92
C ALA A 124 -10.21 3.71 -2.99
N ALA A 125 -8.93 3.88 -3.33
CA ALA A 125 -8.51 4.79 -4.40
C ALA A 125 -9.00 4.32 -5.78
N ALA A 126 -8.83 3.03 -6.10
CA ALA A 126 -9.31 2.47 -7.36
C ALA A 126 -10.83 2.63 -7.51
N ARG A 127 -11.59 2.35 -6.44
CA ARG A 127 -13.06 2.55 -6.40
C ARG A 127 -13.45 4.01 -6.57
N ALA A 128 -12.73 4.94 -5.94
CA ALA A 128 -13.03 6.36 -6.06
C ALA A 128 -12.81 6.87 -7.50
N ILE A 129 -11.76 6.42 -8.18
CA ILE A 129 -11.52 6.77 -9.59
C ILE A 129 -12.63 6.22 -10.48
N THR A 130 -13.00 4.93 -10.33
CA THR A 130 -13.99 4.31 -11.22
C THR A 130 -15.41 4.77 -10.95
N ALA A 131 -15.76 5.07 -9.70
CA ALA A 131 -17.06 5.67 -9.35
C ALA A 131 -17.25 7.08 -9.95
N ASN A 132 -16.14 7.77 -10.26
CA ASN A 132 -16.15 9.09 -10.89
C ASN A 132 -15.89 9.02 -12.41
N GLY A 133 -16.11 7.86 -13.03
CA GLY A 133 -16.01 7.67 -14.49
C GLY A 133 -14.59 7.53 -15.03
N GLY A 134 -13.58 7.43 -14.16
CA GLY A 134 -12.19 7.19 -14.56
C GLY A 134 -11.86 5.71 -14.73
N SER A 135 -10.67 5.44 -15.28
CA SER A 135 -10.12 4.10 -15.41
C SER A 135 -9.12 3.82 -14.29
N ALA A 136 -9.31 2.71 -13.56
CA ALA A 136 -8.34 2.25 -12.57
C ALA A 136 -8.04 0.77 -12.72
N TRP A 137 -6.80 0.37 -12.41
CA TRP A 137 -6.37 -1.02 -12.35
C TRP A 137 -5.74 -1.31 -11.00
N LEU A 138 -6.07 -2.47 -10.43
CA LEU A 138 -5.55 -2.90 -9.13
C LEU A 138 -4.63 -4.10 -9.32
N PHE A 139 -3.44 -4.07 -8.72
CA PHE A 139 -2.56 -5.23 -8.63
C PHE A 139 -2.35 -5.71 -7.20
N TYR A 140 -2.05 -6.99 -7.07
CA TYR A 140 -1.69 -7.62 -5.81
C TYR A 140 -0.48 -8.53 -6.01
N VAL A 141 0.65 -8.22 -5.37
CA VAL A 141 1.87 -9.02 -5.53
C VAL A 141 1.95 -10.07 -4.42
N THR A 142 1.88 -11.34 -4.79
CA THR A 142 1.91 -12.47 -3.85
C THR A 142 3.25 -13.20 -3.81
N GLY A 143 4.07 -13.05 -4.85
CA GLY A 143 5.38 -13.65 -4.92
C GLY A 143 6.27 -13.04 -6.00
N PRO A 144 7.52 -13.50 -6.12
CA PRO A 144 8.14 -14.49 -5.24
C PRO A 144 8.43 -13.96 -3.83
N THR A 145 8.38 -14.84 -2.81
CA THR A 145 8.80 -14.51 -1.45
C THR A 145 10.28 -14.85 -1.21
N ASN A 146 10.88 -14.23 -0.18
CA ASN A 146 12.26 -14.46 0.25
C ASN A 146 12.30 -15.07 1.67
N GLY A 147 11.50 -16.11 1.91
CA GLY A 147 11.39 -16.78 3.23
C GLY A 147 10.45 -16.09 4.22
N ASP A 148 9.97 -14.89 3.89
CA ASP A 148 8.93 -14.19 4.64
C ASP A 148 7.54 -14.81 4.45
N ALA A 149 6.61 -14.45 5.35
CA ALA A 149 5.19 -14.84 5.29
C ALA A 149 4.42 -14.31 4.06
N GLY A 150 5.08 -13.55 3.19
CA GLY A 150 4.58 -13.00 1.94
C GLY A 150 5.58 -12.00 1.36
N VAL A 151 5.15 -11.21 0.37
CA VAL A 151 5.98 -10.15 -0.21
C VAL A 151 5.87 -8.91 0.67
N ARG A 152 6.99 -8.49 1.27
CA ARG A 152 7.05 -7.27 2.08
C ARG A 152 6.83 -6.01 1.25
N HIS A 153 6.54 -4.91 1.94
CA HIS A 153 6.38 -3.60 1.32
C HIS A 153 7.57 -3.23 0.43
N GLY A 154 7.29 -2.91 -0.84
CA GLY A 154 8.31 -2.54 -1.83
C GLY A 154 9.27 -3.67 -2.22
N ALA A 155 9.14 -4.89 -1.70
CA ALA A 155 10.09 -5.98 -1.97
C ALA A 155 10.06 -6.43 -3.44
N TYR A 156 8.98 -6.10 -4.18
CA TYR A 156 8.82 -6.39 -5.61
C TYR A 156 9.61 -5.44 -6.53
N TYR A 157 10.18 -4.34 -6.00
CA TYR A 157 10.90 -3.36 -6.83
C TYR A 157 12.14 -3.95 -7.50
N ARG A 158 12.82 -4.90 -6.84
CA ARG A 158 13.96 -5.58 -7.45
C ARG A 158 13.55 -6.36 -8.69
N GLN A 159 12.40 -7.04 -8.64
CA GLN A 159 11.85 -7.80 -9.75
C GLN A 159 11.32 -6.90 -10.87
N LEU A 160 11.03 -5.63 -10.56
CA LEU A 160 10.52 -4.65 -11.50
C LEU A 160 11.64 -3.88 -12.23
N PHE A 161 12.69 -3.49 -11.52
CA PHE A 161 13.69 -2.54 -12.02
C PHE A 161 15.10 -3.12 -12.19
N SER A 162 15.39 -4.32 -11.68
CA SER A 162 16.73 -4.92 -11.84
C SER A 162 16.82 -5.70 -13.14
N GLU A 163 17.82 -5.36 -13.96
CA GLU A 163 18.24 -6.16 -15.11
C GLU A 163 18.71 -7.58 -14.73
N HIS A 164 19.11 -7.76 -13.46
CA HIS A 164 19.57 -9.04 -12.90
C HIS A 164 18.52 -9.71 -12.02
N ALA A 165 17.24 -9.33 -12.12
CA ALA A 165 16.18 -10.01 -11.41
C ALA A 165 16.13 -11.48 -11.82
N THR A 166 16.44 -12.38 -10.89
CA THR A 166 16.39 -13.84 -11.12
C THR A 166 14.96 -14.35 -11.28
N ARG A 167 13.97 -13.56 -10.86
CA ARG A 167 12.53 -13.87 -10.92
C ARG A 167 11.76 -12.60 -11.29
N PRO A 168 11.86 -12.10 -12.54
CA PRO A 168 11.21 -10.87 -12.95
C PRO A 168 9.68 -11.00 -12.91
N LEU A 169 8.99 -9.90 -12.60
CA LEU A 169 7.52 -9.87 -12.61
C LEU A 169 7.03 -9.26 -13.92
N PRO A 170 6.04 -9.88 -14.59
CA PRO A 170 5.44 -9.29 -15.80
C PRO A 170 4.79 -7.91 -15.59
N LEU A 171 4.58 -7.49 -14.33
CA LEU A 171 4.11 -6.14 -13.96
C LEU A 171 4.86 -5.03 -14.71
N GLY A 172 6.18 -5.15 -14.90
CA GLY A 172 6.96 -4.15 -15.63
C GLY A 172 6.53 -3.95 -17.08
N GLN A 173 6.10 -5.01 -17.76
CA GLN A 173 5.63 -4.91 -19.15
C GLN A 173 4.29 -4.17 -19.22
N TYR A 174 3.36 -4.45 -18.30
CA TYR A 174 2.10 -3.71 -18.20
C TYR A 174 2.33 -2.22 -17.89
N LEU A 175 3.18 -1.92 -16.90
CA LEU A 175 3.49 -0.53 -16.52
C LEU A 175 4.12 0.25 -17.68
N LEU A 176 5.05 -0.37 -18.41
CA LEU A 176 5.68 0.25 -19.57
C LEU A 176 4.70 0.49 -20.72
N ASN A 177 3.81 -0.46 -20.99
CA ASN A 177 2.79 -0.30 -22.02
C ASN A 177 1.79 0.80 -21.65
N PHE A 178 1.36 0.83 -20.39
CA PHE A 178 0.48 1.86 -19.87
C PHE A 178 1.11 3.26 -19.97
N ALA A 179 2.37 3.40 -19.56
CA ALA A 179 3.08 4.67 -19.65
C ALA A 179 3.24 5.17 -21.11
N ARG A 180 3.40 4.25 -22.07
CA ARG A 180 3.58 4.58 -23.49
C ARG A 180 2.27 4.88 -24.23
N THR A 181 1.18 4.21 -23.87
CA THR A 181 -0.03 4.15 -24.71
C THR A 181 -1.31 4.51 -23.97
N GLY A 182 -1.29 4.58 -22.64
CA GLY A 182 -2.49 4.63 -21.80
C GLY A 182 -3.26 3.31 -21.72
N GLN A 183 -2.84 2.25 -22.44
CA GLN A 183 -3.47 0.93 -22.39
C GLN A 183 -2.69 0.01 -21.44
N ILE A 184 -3.39 -0.66 -20.52
CA ILE A 184 -2.71 -1.56 -19.59
C ILE A 184 -2.26 -2.85 -20.28
N ASN A 185 -3.08 -3.42 -21.16
CA ASN A 185 -2.92 -4.79 -21.65
C ASN A 185 -1.82 -4.93 -22.71
N VAL A 186 -1.04 -6.00 -22.58
CA VAL A 186 0.07 -6.33 -23.47
C VAL A 186 -0.26 -7.61 -24.24
N ALA A 187 -0.02 -7.61 -25.55
CA ALA A 187 -0.19 -8.81 -26.37
C ALA A 187 0.68 -9.96 -25.83
N GLY A 188 0.09 -11.15 -25.69
CA GLY A 188 0.77 -12.34 -25.16
C GLY A 188 0.81 -12.44 -23.63
N LEU A 189 0.30 -11.44 -22.90
CA LEU A 189 0.09 -11.53 -21.45
C LEU A 189 -1.41 -11.66 -21.10
N PRO A 190 -1.75 -12.21 -19.92
CA PRO A 190 -3.13 -12.27 -19.45
C PRO A 190 -3.83 -10.90 -19.44
N ASN A 191 -5.13 -10.88 -19.74
CA ASN A 191 -5.87 -9.62 -19.71
C ASN A 191 -6.04 -9.12 -18.26
N TRP A 192 -5.56 -7.90 -17.98
CA TRP A 192 -5.77 -7.17 -16.73
C TRP A 192 -7.07 -6.38 -16.80
N PRO A 193 -8.14 -6.84 -16.12
CA PRO A 193 -9.41 -6.13 -16.15
C PRO A 193 -9.29 -4.77 -15.44
N MET A 194 -10.01 -3.78 -15.96
CA MET A 194 -10.28 -2.55 -15.21
C MET A 194 -11.00 -2.90 -13.91
N HIS A 195 -10.67 -2.20 -12.84
CA HIS A 195 -11.28 -2.43 -11.54
C HIS A 195 -12.79 -2.13 -11.58
N ASP A 196 -13.60 -3.09 -11.15
CA ASP A 196 -15.02 -2.92 -10.90
C ASP A 196 -15.28 -3.15 -9.41
N ALA A 197 -15.86 -2.15 -8.73
CA ALA A 197 -16.12 -2.21 -7.30
C ALA A 197 -17.05 -3.37 -6.88
N ARG A 198 -17.89 -3.87 -7.81
CA ARG A 198 -18.82 -4.99 -7.57
C ARG A 198 -18.12 -6.34 -7.56
N THR A 199 -17.11 -6.50 -8.41
CA THR A 199 -16.38 -7.78 -8.57
C THR A 199 -14.99 -7.73 -7.92
N ASP A 200 -14.56 -6.54 -7.48
CA ASP A 200 -13.31 -6.26 -6.76
C ASP A 200 -12.07 -6.82 -7.46
N GLN A 201 -12.08 -6.70 -8.79
CA GLN A 201 -11.07 -7.30 -9.67
C GLN A 201 -9.67 -6.73 -9.46
N SER A 202 -8.68 -7.61 -9.53
CA SER A 202 -7.25 -7.27 -9.49
C SER A 202 -6.42 -8.24 -10.33
N MET A 203 -5.27 -7.81 -10.82
CA MET A 203 -4.23 -8.71 -11.32
C MET A 203 -3.35 -9.18 -10.16
N VAL A 204 -3.26 -10.49 -9.98
CA VAL A 204 -2.36 -11.10 -9.00
C VAL A 204 -1.04 -11.39 -9.69
N PHE A 205 0.04 -10.91 -9.09
CA PHE A 205 1.40 -11.15 -9.54
C PHE A 205 2.11 -12.13 -8.60
N ASP A 206 2.18 -13.36 -9.07
CA ASP A 206 3.25 -14.34 -8.82
C ASP A 206 4.00 -14.47 -10.18
N PRO A 207 5.09 -15.24 -10.37
CA PRO A 207 5.78 -15.30 -11.67
C PRO A 207 4.87 -15.53 -12.89
N VAL A 208 3.71 -16.18 -12.69
CA VAL A 208 2.63 -16.22 -13.68
C VAL A 208 1.48 -15.29 -13.22
N PRO A 209 1.22 -14.17 -13.93
CA PRO A 209 0.16 -13.24 -13.56
C PRO A 209 -1.21 -13.84 -13.86
N GLN A 210 -2.18 -13.58 -12.98
CA GLN A 210 -3.54 -14.09 -13.13
C GLN A 210 -4.56 -13.06 -12.65
N SER A 211 -5.63 -12.91 -13.43
CA SER A 211 -6.76 -12.08 -13.01
C SER A 211 -7.56 -12.77 -11.92
N SER A 212 -7.94 -12.00 -10.91
CA SER A 212 -8.69 -12.46 -9.75
C SER A 212 -9.99 -11.66 -9.58
N THR A 213 -11.03 -12.33 -9.11
CA THR A 213 -12.33 -11.76 -8.74
C THR A 213 -12.61 -12.04 -7.27
N GLY A 214 -13.18 -11.07 -6.56
CA GLY A 214 -13.27 -11.10 -5.11
C GLY A 214 -11.88 -10.87 -4.53
N GLY A 215 -11.68 -9.70 -3.91
CA GLY A 215 -10.37 -9.25 -3.44
C GLY A 215 -9.58 -10.40 -2.83
N ALA A 216 -8.42 -10.68 -3.44
CA ALA A 216 -7.58 -11.85 -3.15
C ALA A 216 -7.64 -12.25 -1.67
N LYS A 217 -8.51 -13.22 -1.38
CA LYS A 217 -8.89 -13.76 -0.06
C LYS A 217 -8.25 -13.03 1.14
N ARG A 218 -8.90 -11.96 1.60
CA ARG A 218 -9.15 -11.61 3.02
C ARG A 218 -9.70 -10.16 3.12
N PRO A 219 -10.66 -9.91 4.02
CA PRO A 219 -11.44 -8.66 4.13
C PRO A 219 -10.61 -7.41 4.47
#